data_AF-A0A679FIP9-F1
#
_entry.id   AF-A0A679FIP9-F1
#
_cell.length_a   1.000
_cell.length_b   1.000
_cell.length_c   1.000
_cell.angle_alpha   90.00
_cell.angle_beta   90.00
_cell.angle_gamma   90.00
#
_symmetry.space_group_name_H-M   'P 1'
#
loop_
_entity.id
_entity.type
_entity.pdbx_description
1 polymer ?
#
loop_
_entity_poly.entity_id
_entity_poly.type
_entity_poly.pdbx_seq_one_letter_code
_entity_poly.pdbx_strand_id
1 'polypeptide(L)'
;MAFPSTFLFSRLLVALALPQILSVEPARGGAEKPLAEWEQLQLEQATLACQSRNYRKLFEAMIQSAAVRKKYAAPQIDYEERRKKSETLKSEIPKERYDKFPIQMFDFYWKTTVPAKPGDKDEYVMMEFNQSQNNQISVDWTRVHYRGPHVGEESLGTAYDLDGKPYRPGRRVDGQLLLYPTKDCWVLVADIRYRTR
;
A
#
# COMPACT_ATOMS: atom_id res chain seq x y z
N MET A 1 -37.42 49.98 70.90
CA MET A 1 -36.85 51.34 70.86
C MET A 1 -36.15 51.53 69.52
N ALA A 2 -36.45 52.65 68.87
CA ALA A 2 -35.65 53.42 67.90
C ALA A 2 -35.08 52.74 66.62
N PHE A 3 -35.67 53.14 65.47
CA PHE A 3 -35.01 53.41 64.17
C PHE A 3 -33.99 54.60 64.31
N PRO A 4 -33.20 55.09 63.31
CA PRO A 4 -33.27 54.91 61.83
C PRO A 4 -31.91 54.97 61.02
N SER A 5 -32.05 55.03 59.68
CA SER A 5 -31.20 55.73 58.68
C SER A 5 -29.86 55.07 58.25
N THR A 6 -29.37 55.09 57.00
CA THR A 6 -29.59 55.95 55.83
C THR A 6 -29.02 55.25 54.58
N PHE A 7 -29.73 55.34 53.45
CA PHE A 7 -29.32 55.40 52.03
C PHE A 7 -27.91 54.99 51.57
N LEU A 8 -27.85 54.28 50.43
CA LEU A 8 -27.24 54.82 49.19
C LEU A 8 -27.62 53.98 47.96
N PHE A 9 -28.26 54.65 47.01
CA PHE A 9 -28.48 54.20 45.64
C PHE A 9 -27.14 53.99 44.93
N SER A 10 -26.92 52.83 44.34
CA SER A 10 -26.00 52.69 43.21
C SER A 10 -26.68 51.89 42.11
N ARG A 11 -26.97 52.58 41.01
CA ARG A 11 -27.53 52.01 39.79
C ARG A 11 -26.42 51.22 39.10
N LEU A 12 -26.44 49.90 39.24
CA LEU A 12 -25.66 49.03 38.36
C LEU A 12 -26.43 48.85 37.04
N LEU A 13 -25.96 49.50 35.99
CA LEU A 13 -26.33 49.18 34.61
C LEU A 13 -25.81 47.77 34.29
N VAL A 14 -26.70 46.78 34.33
CA VAL A 14 -26.41 45.46 33.79
C VAL A 14 -26.46 45.56 32.27
N ALA A 15 -25.28 45.58 31.66
CA ALA A 15 -25.14 45.38 30.23
C ALA A 15 -25.57 43.94 29.90
N LEU A 16 -26.72 43.80 29.23
CA LEU A 16 -27.16 42.56 28.60
C LEU A 16 -26.19 42.21 27.46
N ALA A 17 -25.15 41.45 27.77
CA ALA A 17 -24.35 40.76 26.77
C ALA A 17 -25.19 39.59 26.23
N LEU A 18 -25.74 39.77 25.03
CA LEU A 18 -26.36 38.69 24.25
C LEU A 18 -25.33 37.56 24.06
N PRO A 19 -25.62 36.31 24.45
CA PRO A 19 -24.78 35.20 24.07
C PRO A 19 -24.88 35.06 22.54
N GLN A 20 -23.76 35.26 21.86
CA GLN A 20 -23.65 34.85 20.47
C GLN A 20 -23.81 33.34 20.43
N ILE A 21 -24.97 32.89 19.94
CA ILE A 21 -25.20 31.50 19.58
C ILE A 21 -24.23 31.23 18.43
N LEU A 22 -23.02 30.78 18.76
CA LEU A 22 -22.13 30.13 17.83
C LEU A 22 -22.91 28.93 17.28
N SER A 23 -23.36 29.05 16.04
CA SER A 23 -23.81 27.91 15.26
C SER A 23 -22.62 26.97 15.15
N VAL A 24 -22.61 25.95 15.99
CA VAL A 24 -21.76 24.78 15.79
C VAL A 24 -22.31 24.12 14.54
N GLU A 25 -21.70 24.43 13.39
CA GLU A 25 -21.85 23.59 12.21
C GLU A 25 -21.48 22.17 12.65
N PRO A 26 -22.37 21.18 12.47
CA PRO A 26 -21.97 19.80 12.68
C PRO A 26 -20.81 19.58 11.72
N ALA A 27 -19.65 19.23 12.28
CA ALA A 27 -18.53 18.74 11.50
C ALA A 27 -19.12 17.68 10.55
N ARG A 28 -19.13 18.00 9.25
CA ARG A 28 -19.45 17.04 8.21
C ARG A 28 -18.42 15.94 8.39
N GLY A 29 -18.79 14.90 9.15
CA GLY A 29 -18.10 13.64 9.17
C GLY A 29 -17.96 13.27 7.70
N GLY A 30 -16.72 13.21 7.23
CA GLY A 30 -16.44 12.74 5.88
C GLY A 30 -16.99 11.32 5.82
N ALA A 31 -18.20 11.19 5.27
CA ALA A 31 -18.81 9.91 5.03
C ALA A 31 -17.80 9.13 4.18
N GLU A 32 -17.21 8.11 4.78
CA GLU A 32 -16.29 7.21 4.11
C GLU A 32 -17.06 6.68 2.89
N LYS A 33 -16.59 7.03 1.69
CA LYS A 33 -17.26 6.62 0.46
C LYS A 33 -17.42 5.09 0.52
N PRO A 34 -18.61 4.54 0.21
CA PRO A 34 -18.80 3.10 0.20
C PRO A 34 -17.68 2.45 -0.61
N LEU A 35 -16.99 1.50 0.00
CA LEU A 35 -15.92 0.76 -0.67
C LEU A 35 -16.55 0.05 -1.87
N ALA A 36 -15.95 0.24 -3.05
CA ALA A 36 -16.47 -0.36 -4.29
C ALA A 36 -16.64 -1.89 -4.13
N GLU A 37 -17.67 -2.46 -4.73
CA GLU A 37 -17.98 -3.90 -4.61
C GLU A 37 -16.78 -4.80 -4.94
N TRP A 38 -16.00 -4.42 -5.96
CA TRP A 38 -14.80 -5.16 -6.33
C TRP A 38 -13.71 -5.14 -5.24
N GLU A 39 -13.53 -4.02 -4.52
CA GLU A 39 -12.57 -3.90 -3.42
C GLU A 39 -13.01 -4.77 -2.23
N GLN A 40 -14.32 -4.88 -1.99
CA GLN A 40 -14.88 -5.77 -0.97
C GLN A 40 -14.59 -7.24 -1.31
N LEU A 41 -14.81 -7.64 -2.56
CA LEU A 41 -14.48 -8.98 -3.03
C LEU A 41 -13.00 -9.31 -2.81
N GLN A 42 -12.09 -8.37 -3.10
CA GLN A 42 -10.66 -8.60 -2.88
C GLN A 42 -10.30 -8.74 -1.39
N LEU A 43 -10.96 -8.00 -0.50
CA LEU A 43 -10.80 -8.15 0.95
C LEU A 43 -11.28 -9.51 1.46
N GLU A 44 -12.37 -10.03 0.89
CA GLU A 44 -12.85 -11.38 1.19
C GLU A 44 -11.87 -12.44 0.71
N GLN A 45 -11.38 -12.35 -0.53
CA GLN A 45 -10.36 -13.25 -1.07
C GLN A 45 -9.07 -13.24 -0.23
N ALA A 46 -8.61 -12.06 0.18
CA ALA A 46 -7.46 -11.94 1.06
C ALA A 46 -7.71 -12.61 2.43
N THR A 47 -8.92 -12.50 2.96
CA THR A 47 -9.30 -13.15 4.24
C THR A 47 -9.30 -14.68 4.11
N LEU A 48 -9.87 -15.22 3.03
CA LEU A 48 -9.84 -16.65 2.73
C LEU A 48 -8.40 -17.16 2.51
N ALA A 49 -7.56 -16.35 1.88
CA ALA A 49 -6.14 -16.66 1.71
C ALA A 49 -5.41 -16.77 3.06
N CYS A 50 -5.69 -15.87 4.00
CA CYS A 50 -5.15 -15.96 5.37
C CYS A 50 -5.61 -17.24 6.08
N GLN A 51 -6.91 -17.55 6.04
CA GLN A 51 -7.49 -18.73 6.68
C GLN A 51 -6.93 -20.04 6.14
N SER A 52 -6.70 -20.11 4.83
CA SER A 52 -6.10 -21.26 4.14
C SER A 52 -4.57 -21.26 4.14
N ARG A 53 -3.92 -20.31 4.85
CA ARG A 53 -2.45 -20.13 4.89
C ARG A 53 -1.82 -20.01 3.50
N ASN A 54 -2.54 -19.43 2.54
CA ASN A 54 -2.10 -19.26 1.16
C ASN A 54 -1.56 -17.85 0.91
N TYR A 55 -0.28 -17.64 1.21
CA TYR A 55 0.37 -16.34 1.05
C TYR A 55 0.40 -15.84 -0.41
N ARG A 56 0.36 -16.74 -1.41
CA ARG A 56 0.33 -16.36 -2.83
C ARG A 56 -0.98 -15.69 -3.19
N LYS A 57 -2.10 -16.28 -2.76
CA LYS A 57 -3.44 -15.69 -2.96
C LYS A 57 -3.61 -14.37 -2.21
N LEU A 58 -3.03 -14.26 -1.01
CA LEU A 58 -2.99 -12.98 -0.30
C LEU A 58 -2.25 -11.93 -1.13
N PHE A 59 -1.08 -12.28 -1.66
CA PHE A 59 -0.26 -11.36 -2.44
C PHE A 59 -0.93 -10.95 -3.76
N GLU A 60 -1.63 -11.87 -4.44
CA GLU A 60 -2.45 -11.56 -5.62
C GLU A 60 -3.53 -10.52 -5.29
N ALA A 61 -4.26 -10.69 -4.18
CA ALA A 61 -5.24 -9.70 -3.72
C ALA A 61 -4.57 -8.35 -3.37
N MET A 62 -3.35 -8.35 -2.83
CA MET A 62 -2.58 -7.14 -2.59
C MET A 62 -2.19 -6.40 -3.88
N ILE A 63 -1.86 -7.12 -4.97
CA ILE A 63 -1.63 -6.48 -6.28
C ILE A 63 -2.90 -5.77 -6.74
N GLN A 64 -4.04 -6.43 -6.62
CA GLN A 64 -5.30 -5.98 -7.19
C GLN A 64 -5.96 -4.85 -6.39
N SER A 65 -5.82 -4.82 -5.06
CA SER A 65 -6.61 -3.94 -4.20
C SER A 65 -5.76 -3.07 -3.28
N ALA A 66 -5.99 -1.75 -3.32
CA ALA A 66 -5.38 -0.81 -2.38
C ALA A 66 -5.91 -1.00 -0.96
N ALA A 67 -7.19 -1.36 -0.82
CA ALA A 67 -7.79 -1.63 0.49
C ALA A 67 -7.15 -2.87 1.16
N VAL A 68 -6.88 -3.93 0.39
CA VAL A 68 -6.16 -5.12 0.87
C VAL A 68 -4.76 -4.73 1.32
N ARG A 69 -4.01 -3.94 0.53
CA ARG A 69 -2.69 -3.44 0.97
C ARG A 69 -2.78 -2.66 2.27
N LYS A 70 -3.76 -1.77 2.42
CA LYS A 70 -3.96 -0.99 3.65
C LYS A 70 -4.32 -1.87 4.86
N LYS A 71 -5.10 -2.93 4.66
CA LYS A 71 -5.50 -3.89 5.71
C LYS A 71 -4.34 -4.81 6.13
N TYR A 72 -3.56 -5.28 5.16
CA TYR A 72 -2.49 -6.27 5.35
C TYR A 72 -1.09 -5.66 5.21
N ALA A 73 -0.92 -4.40 5.58
CA ALA A 73 0.39 -3.76 5.76
C ALA A 73 0.65 -3.48 7.23
N ALA A 74 1.93 -3.53 7.63
CA ALA A 74 2.37 -3.04 8.92
C ALA A 74 2.11 -1.53 9.05
N PRO A 75 1.98 -0.97 10.27
CA PRO A 75 1.73 0.46 10.47
C PRO A 75 2.75 1.36 9.75
N GLN A 76 4.01 0.93 9.73
CA GLN A 76 5.10 1.50 8.94
C GLN A 76 5.65 0.43 8.02
N ILE A 77 5.98 0.81 6.79
CA ILE A 77 6.63 -0.03 5.80
C ILE A 77 8.04 0.50 5.61
N ASP A 78 9.03 -0.36 5.80
CA ASP A 78 10.42 -0.07 5.52
C ASP A 78 10.60 0.05 4.01
N TYR A 79 10.81 1.27 3.53
CA TYR A 79 11.09 1.52 2.12
C TYR A 79 12.58 1.75 1.93
N GLU A 80 13.15 1.02 0.97
CA GLU A 80 14.56 1.14 0.61
C GLU A 80 14.72 1.24 -0.91
N GLU A 81 15.40 2.29 -1.38
CA GLU A 81 15.84 2.41 -2.77
C GLU A 81 17.37 2.31 -2.83
N ARG A 82 17.86 1.18 -3.35
CA ARG A 82 19.30 0.96 -3.56
C ARG A 82 19.67 1.37 -4.97
N ARG A 83 20.57 2.36 -5.09
CA ARG A 83 21.05 2.91 -6.36
C ARG A 83 22.46 2.39 -6.67
N LYS A 84 22.96 2.71 -7.87
CA LYS A 84 24.38 2.53 -8.21
C LYS A 84 25.27 3.33 -7.25
N LYS A 85 26.49 2.84 -7.00
CA LYS A 85 27.51 3.48 -6.12
C LYS A 85 27.20 3.46 -4.62
N SER A 86 26.47 2.46 -4.14
CA SER A 86 26.17 2.24 -2.70
C SER A 86 25.27 3.30 -2.06
N GLU A 87 24.73 4.24 -2.83
CA GLU A 87 23.72 5.17 -2.34
C GLU A 87 22.43 4.38 -2.04
N THR A 88 22.03 4.41 -0.79
CA THR A 88 20.82 3.74 -0.29
C THR A 88 19.95 4.78 0.36
N LEU A 89 18.76 5.00 -0.19
CA LEU A 89 17.75 5.84 0.44
C LEU A 89 16.83 4.94 1.27
N LYS A 90 16.75 5.23 2.57
CA LYS A 90 15.85 4.53 3.50
C LYS A 90 14.83 5.51 4.05
N SER A 91 13.59 5.05 4.19
CA SER A 91 12.52 5.80 4.81
C SER A 91 11.46 4.84 5.33
N GLU A 92 10.77 5.23 6.37
CA GLU A 92 9.55 4.54 6.82
C GLU A 92 8.34 5.24 6.19
N ILE A 93 7.47 4.45 5.56
CA ILE A 93 6.24 4.96 4.95
C ILE A 93 5.05 4.46 5.79
N PRO A 94 4.25 5.36 6.37
CA PRO A 94 3.00 4.96 7.01
C PRO A 94 2.10 4.25 6.00
N LYS A 95 1.45 3.15 6.39
CA LYS A 95 0.63 2.37 5.44
C LYS A 95 -0.47 3.18 4.75
N GLU A 96 -0.98 4.23 5.39
CA GLU A 96 -1.98 5.14 4.82
C GLU A 96 -1.43 5.97 3.65
N ARG A 97 -0.10 6.11 3.57
CA ARG A 97 0.62 6.85 2.51
C ARG A 97 1.34 5.93 1.53
N TYR A 98 1.24 4.62 1.69
CA TYR A 98 1.87 3.65 0.80
C TYR A 98 0.97 3.37 -0.41
N ASP A 99 0.98 4.31 -1.35
CA ASP A 99 0.21 4.28 -2.60
C ASP A 99 0.98 3.66 -3.76
N LYS A 100 2.32 3.74 -3.73
CA LYS A 100 3.23 3.30 -4.80
C LYS A 100 3.56 1.82 -4.73
N PHE A 101 2.59 0.92 -4.76
CA PHE A 101 2.91 -0.52 -4.89
C PHE A 101 3.62 -0.80 -6.23
N PRO A 102 4.70 -1.60 -6.28
CA PRO A 102 5.55 -1.67 -7.49
C PRO A 102 4.97 -2.52 -8.62
N ILE A 103 3.98 -3.37 -8.32
CA ILE A 103 3.42 -4.36 -9.26
C ILE A 103 1.93 -4.09 -9.45
N GLN A 104 1.44 -4.26 -10.67
CA GLN A 104 0.03 -4.18 -11.01
C GLN A 104 -0.37 -5.35 -11.91
N MET A 105 -1.65 -5.68 -11.90
CA MET A 105 -2.26 -6.56 -12.87
C MET A 105 -2.71 -5.74 -14.08
N PHE A 106 -2.37 -6.20 -15.28
CA PHE A 106 -2.93 -5.69 -16.51
C PHE A 106 -3.45 -6.88 -17.32
N ASP A 107 -4.77 -6.97 -17.43
CA ASP A 107 -5.47 -8.14 -17.95
C ASP A 107 -5.11 -9.41 -17.15
N PHE A 108 -4.34 -10.34 -17.72
CA PHE A 108 -3.87 -11.56 -17.06
C PHE A 108 -2.38 -11.53 -16.70
N TYR A 109 -1.71 -10.39 -16.90
CA TYR A 109 -0.26 -10.29 -16.75
C TYR A 109 0.15 -9.37 -15.60
N TRP A 110 1.31 -9.67 -15.01
CA TRP A 110 1.95 -8.82 -14.02
C TRP A 110 2.86 -7.83 -14.72
N LYS A 111 2.73 -6.55 -14.35
CA LYS A 111 3.56 -5.46 -14.88
C LYS A 111 4.01 -4.57 -13.75
N THR A 112 5.05 -3.78 -13.98
CA THR A 112 5.44 -2.75 -13.03
C THR A 112 4.47 -1.58 -13.12
N THR A 113 4.30 -0.84 -12.03
CA THR A 113 3.57 0.44 -12.06
C THR A 113 4.38 1.56 -12.71
N VAL A 114 5.71 1.39 -12.79
CA VAL A 114 6.64 2.31 -13.45
C VAL A 114 7.60 1.51 -14.33
N PRO A 115 7.44 1.58 -15.67
CA PRO A 115 8.31 0.85 -16.58
C PRO A 115 9.75 1.36 -16.51
N ALA A 116 10.73 0.52 -16.83
CA ALA A 116 12.13 0.92 -16.87
C ALA A 116 12.40 1.97 -17.96
N LYS A 117 11.65 1.92 -19.05
CA LYS A 117 11.66 2.92 -20.13
C LYS A 117 10.26 3.50 -20.31
N PRO A 118 10.10 4.84 -20.29
CA PRO A 118 8.80 5.44 -20.58
C PRO A 118 8.24 4.97 -21.93
N GLY A 119 6.98 4.52 -21.93
CA GLY A 119 6.30 4.02 -23.12
C GLY A 119 6.55 2.55 -23.45
N ASP A 120 7.36 1.82 -22.68
CA ASP A 120 7.56 0.38 -22.85
C ASP A 120 6.30 -0.39 -22.42
N LYS A 121 5.51 -0.80 -23.42
CA LYS A 121 4.27 -1.53 -23.21
C LYS A 121 4.47 -3.05 -23.14
N ASP A 122 5.66 -3.54 -23.45
CA ASP A 122 5.95 -4.98 -23.49
C ASP A 122 6.82 -5.43 -22.32
N GLU A 123 6.97 -4.57 -21.30
CA GLU A 123 7.58 -4.90 -20.01
C GLU A 123 6.60 -5.64 -19.11
N TYR A 124 7.01 -6.83 -18.66
CA TYR A 124 6.28 -7.68 -17.73
C TYR A 124 7.09 -7.93 -16.46
N VAL A 125 6.47 -8.55 -15.47
CA VAL A 125 7.10 -8.91 -14.19
C VAL A 125 7.09 -10.42 -14.02
N MET A 126 8.27 -10.96 -13.72
CA MET A 126 8.41 -12.29 -13.12
C MET A 126 8.53 -12.15 -11.61
N MET A 127 7.86 -13.02 -10.87
CA MET A 127 7.90 -13.06 -9.41
C MET A 127 8.39 -14.41 -8.91
N GLU A 128 9.25 -14.37 -7.90
CA GLU A 128 9.72 -15.53 -7.16
C GLU A 128 9.29 -15.39 -5.71
N PHE A 129 8.69 -16.46 -5.18
CA PHE A 129 8.18 -16.46 -3.82
C PHE A 129 9.00 -17.42 -2.98
N ASN A 130 9.63 -16.88 -1.95
CA ASN A 130 10.50 -17.61 -1.03
C ASN A 130 9.93 -17.52 0.38
N GLN A 131 9.61 -18.67 0.97
CA GLN A 131 9.13 -18.78 2.35
C GLN A 131 10.28 -19.26 3.24
N SER A 132 10.61 -18.48 4.26
CA SER A 132 11.63 -18.84 5.26
C SER A 132 11.08 -19.83 6.30
N GLN A 133 11.98 -20.41 7.10
CA GLN A 133 11.62 -21.29 8.23
C GLN A 133 10.75 -20.59 9.28
N ASN A 134 10.93 -19.29 9.47
CA ASN A 134 10.13 -18.47 10.38
C ASN A 134 8.84 -17.97 9.72
N ASN A 135 8.43 -18.56 8.60
CA ASN A 135 7.23 -18.22 7.85
C ASN A 135 7.21 -16.76 7.31
N GLN A 136 8.36 -16.09 7.25
CA GLN A 136 8.48 -14.83 6.50
C GLN A 136 8.49 -15.12 5.01
N ILE A 137 7.81 -14.29 4.24
CA ILE A 137 7.71 -14.41 2.77
C ILE A 137 8.51 -13.29 2.14
N SER A 138 9.40 -13.66 1.23
CA SER A 138 10.00 -12.74 0.26
C SER A 138 9.32 -12.93 -1.09
N VAL A 139 8.86 -11.83 -1.69
CA VAL A 139 8.45 -11.78 -3.08
C VAL A 139 9.46 -10.97 -3.85
N ASP A 140 10.37 -11.68 -4.50
CA ASP A 140 11.37 -11.09 -5.38
C ASP A 140 10.74 -10.85 -6.75
N TRP A 141 10.94 -9.68 -7.34
CA TRP A 141 10.34 -9.34 -8.62
C TRP A 141 11.36 -8.72 -9.57
N THR A 142 11.25 -9.07 -10.84
CA THR A 142 12.13 -8.55 -11.89
C THR A 142 11.36 -8.29 -13.16
N ARG A 143 11.78 -7.25 -13.89
CA ARG A 143 11.24 -6.91 -15.20
C ARG A 143 11.80 -7.83 -16.27
N VAL A 144 10.94 -8.22 -17.21
CA VAL A 144 11.30 -9.04 -18.35
C VAL A 144 10.62 -8.56 -19.63
N HIS A 145 11.23 -8.91 -20.76
CA HIS A 145 10.59 -8.92 -22.08
C HIS A 145 10.47 -10.34 -22.56
N TYR A 146 9.32 -10.71 -23.13
CA TYR A 146 9.19 -12.00 -23.78
C TYR A 146 9.65 -11.94 -25.25
N ARG A 147 10.32 -12.99 -25.72
CA ARG A 147 10.81 -13.12 -27.10
C ARG A 147 10.74 -14.57 -27.57
N GLY A 148 10.80 -14.75 -28.89
CA GLY A 148 10.84 -16.07 -29.53
C GLY A 148 9.47 -16.50 -30.07
N PRO A 149 9.34 -17.73 -30.59
CA PRO A 149 8.10 -18.17 -31.20
C PRO A 149 6.99 -18.25 -30.16
N HIS A 150 5.84 -17.66 -30.48
CA HIS A 150 4.60 -17.81 -29.72
C HIS A 150 4.03 -19.20 -30.02
N VAL A 151 4.24 -20.15 -29.11
CA VAL A 151 3.72 -21.51 -29.27
C VAL A 151 2.34 -21.55 -28.62
N GLY A 152 1.29 -21.38 -29.44
CA GLY A 152 -0.10 -21.28 -28.98
C GLY A 152 -0.55 -19.85 -28.69
N GLU A 153 -1.87 -19.65 -28.57
CA GLU A 153 -2.50 -18.32 -28.47
C GLU A 153 -2.18 -17.57 -27.16
N GLU A 154 -1.81 -18.30 -26.10
CA GLU A 154 -1.55 -17.75 -24.76
C GLU A 154 -0.05 -17.59 -24.44
N SER A 155 0.84 -17.98 -25.36
CA SER A 155 2.29 -17.96 -25.09
C SER A 155 2.92 -16.63 -25.49
N LEU A 156 3.37 -15.86 -24.50
CA LEU A 156 4.21 -14.69 -24.75
C LEU A 156 5.60 -15.05 -25.30
N GLY A 157 6.01 -16.33 -25.22
CA GLY A 157 7.34 -16.80 -25.61
C GLY A 157 8.25 -17.01 -24.39
N THR A 158 9.56 -16.89 -24.59
CA THR A 158 10.55 -17.05 -23.51
C THR A 158 10.84 -15.71 -22.84
N ALA A 159 10.88 -15.66 -21.52
CA ALA A 159 11.22 -14.46 -20.76
C ALA A 159 12.74 -14.16 -20.81
N TYR A 160 13.09 -12.91 -21.07
CA TYR A 160 14.45 -12.38 -21.03
C TYR A 160 14.50 -11.19 -20.07
N ASP A 161 15.58 -11.08 -19.30
CA ASP A 161 15.83 -9.87 -18.52
C ASP A 161 16.02 -8.64 -19.42
N LEU A 162 16.00 -7.45 -18.83
CA LEU A 162 16.17 -6.20 -19.56
C LEU A 162 17.57 -6.03 -20.17
N ASP A 163 18.53 -6.92 -19.89
CA ASP A 163 19.86 -7.00 -20.54
C ASP A 163 19.85 -7.98 -21.73
N GLY A 164 18.71 -8.61 -22.02
CA GLY A 164 18.54 -9.55 -23.13
C GLY A 164 19.04 -10.98 -22.84
N LYS A 165 19.32 -11.33 -21.58
CA LYS A 165 19.68 -12.70 -21.20
C LYS A 165 18.44 -13.48 -20.76
N PRO A 166 18.33 -14.79 -21.05
CA PRO A 166 17.20 -15.59 -20.58
C PRO A 166 16.99 -15.45 -19.07
N TYR A 167 15.75 -15.23 -18.66
CA TYR A 167 15.37 -15.20 -17.26
C TYR A 167 15.62 -16.57 -16.63
N ARG A 168 16.17 -16.56 -15.40
CA ARG A 168 16.36 -17.74 -14.58
C ARG A 168 16.10 -17.34 -13.12
N PRO A 169 15.40 -18.17 -12.34
CA PRO A 169 15.23 -17.94 -10.91
C PRO A 169 16.56 -17.75 -10.17
N GLY A 170 16.54 -16.94 -9.11
CA GLY A 170 17.72 -16.64 -8.28
C GLY A 170 18.76 -15.71 -8.91
N ARG A 171 18.47 -15.10 -10.07
CA ARG A 171 19.31 -14.03 -10.64
C ARG A 171 19.03 -12.70 -9.95
N ARG A 172 19.79 -11.65 -10.33
CA ARG A 172 19.56 -10.30 -9.85
C ARG A 172 18.12 -9.86 -10.16
N VAL A 173 17.43 -9.35 -9.15
CA VAL A 173 16.05 -8.87 -9.24
C VAL A 173 15.99 -7.34 -9.20
N ASP A 174 14.85 -6.77 -9.58
CA ASP A 174 14.60 -5.31 -9.56
C ASP A 174 14.01 -4.83 -8.23
N GLY A 175 13.41 -5.72 -7.45
CA GLY A 175 13.02 -5.42 -6.10
C GLY A 175 12.55 -6.65 -5.32
N GLN A 176 12.21 -6.40 -4.07
CA GLN A 176 11.81 -7.40 -3.10
C GLN A 176 10.74 -6.80 -2.19
N LEU A 177 9.65 -7.54 -1.99
CA LEU A 177 8.61 -7.21 -1.02
C LEU A 177 8.66 -8.25 0.09
N LEU A 178 8.70 -7.79 1.35
CA LEU A 178 8.77 -8.66 2.52
C LEU A 178 7.46 -8.67 3.27
N LEU A 179 6.95 -9.86 3.55
CA LEU A 179 5.78 -10.07 4.37
C LEU A 179 6.13 -10.89 5.61
N TYR A 180 5.81 -10.36 6.78
CA TYR A 180 6.05 -11.05 8.05
C TYR A 180 4.77 -11.71 8.55
N PRO A 181 4.89 -12.92 9.13
CA PRO A 181 3.73 -13.59 9.70
C PRO A 181 3.25 -12.84 10.93
N THR A 182 1.94 -12.80 11.09
CA THR A 182 1.26 -12.44 12.32
C THR A 182 0.58 -13.70 12.89
N LYS A 183 -0.17 -13.55 13.98
CA LYS A 183 -0.97 -14.65 14.54
C LYS A 183 -1.87 -15.30 13.47
N ASP A 184 -2.52 -14.46 12.68
CA ASP A 184 -3.64 -14.87 11.83
C ASP A 184 -3.36 -14.75 10.32
N CYS A 185 -2.29 -14.05 9.90
CA CYS A 185 -1.95 -13.92 8.48
C CYS A 185 -0.48 -13.49 8.26
N TRP A 186 -0.22 -12.74 7.18
CA TRP A 186 1.02 -12.01 6.92
C TRP A 186 0.70 -10.54 6.69
N VAL A 187 1.68 -9.68 6.96
CA VAL A 187 1.60 -8.24 6.67
C VAL A 187 2.82 -7.80 5.88
N LEU A 188 2.63 -6.91 4.90
CA LEU A 188 3.72 -6.25 4.19
C LEU A 188 4.49 -5.35 5.16
N VAL A 189 5.78 -5.60 5.31
CA VAL A 189 6.66 -4.85 6.20
C VAL A 189 7.74 -4.06 5.47
N ALA A 190 8.11 -4.46 4.25
CA ALA A 190 9.15 -3.77 3.49
C ALA A 190 8.92 -3.81 1.97
N ASP A 191 9.36 -2.74 1.30
CA ASP A 191 9.51 -2.62 -0.15
C ASP A 191 10.93 -2.13 -0.47
N ILE A 192 11.73 -3.03 -1.02
CA ILE A 192 13.13 -2.80 -1.37
C ILE A 192 13.25 -2.77 -2.89
N ARG A 193 13.78 -1.68 -3.44
CA ARG A 193 13.93 -1.46 -4.88
C ARG A 193 15.39 -1.34 -5.29
N TYR A 194 15.78 -2.10 -6.29
CA TYR A 194 17.12 -2.10 -6.85
C TYR A 194 17.15 -1.29 -8.14
N ARG A 195 17.51 -0.01 -8.04
CA ARG A 195 17.71 0.89 -9.19
C ARG A 195 19.08 0.61 -9.80
N THR A 196 19.11 -0.35 -10.72
CA THR A 196 20.34 -0.80 -11.34
C THR A 196 20.66 -0.13 -12.67
N ARG A 197 19.88 0.86 -13.11
CA ARG A 197 20.09 1.58 -14.37
C ARG A 197 19.99 3.08 -14.19
#